data_AF-A0A0A7GC07-F1
#
_entry.id   AF-A0A0A7GC07-F1
#
_cell.length_a   1.000
_cell.length_b   1.000
_cell.length_c   1.000
_cell.angle_alpha   90.00
_cell.angle_beta   90.00
_cell.angle_gamma   90.00
#
_symmetry.space_group_name_H-M   'P 1'
#
loop_
_entity.id
_entity.type
_entity.pdbx_description
1 polymer ?
#
loop_
_entity_poly.entity_id
_entity_poly.type
_entity_poly.pdbx_seq_one_letter_code
_entity_poly.pdbx_strand_id
1 'polypeptide(L)'
;MPEAVYKECVVEGGDRDDARKIAKAKWIRVLKIRDEKLKRAFMMGLDEGEAEAIVLALEESADLILLDDYEARRVARSFGLSVTGTVGILVRAKREGKVECLEDEIEKLMKTGFWLNRELYERILAESREL
;
A
#
# COMPACT_ATOMS: atom_id res chain seq x y z
N MET A 1 -8.28 -1.30 -7.46
CA MET A 1 -7.26 -2.31 -7.13
C MET A 1 -7.05 -3.18 -8.36
N PRO A 2 -5.80 -3.51 -8.72
CA PRO A 2 -5.50 -4.40 -9.84
C PRO A 2 -6.02 -5.83 -9.62
N GLU A 3 -6.20 -6.59 -10.70
CA GLU A 3 -6.67 -7.97 -10.67
C GLU A 3 -5.67 -8.89 -9.96
N ALA A 4 -4.36 -8.70 -10.17
CA ALA A 4 -3.32 -9.49 -9.50
C ALA A 4 -3.41 -9.42 -7.97
N VAL A 5 -3.55 -8.21 -7.42
CA VAL A 5 -3.69 -8.03 -5.95
C VAL A 5 -5.01 -8.62 -5.46
N TYR A 6 -6.11 -8.52 -6.23
CA TYR A 6 -7.37 -9.17 -5.85
C TYR A 6 -7.24 -10.69 -5.81
N LYS A 7 -6.55 -11.27 -6.80
CA LYS A 7 -6.30 -12.71 -6.87
C LYS A 7 -5.53 -13.20 -5.65
N GLU A 8 -4.44 -12.54 -5.29
CA GLU A 8 -3.66 -12.88 -4.09
C GLU A 8 -4.46 -12.69 -2.80
N CYS A 9 -5.08 -11.52 -2.62
CA CYS A 9 -5.73 -11.18 -1.36
C CYS A 9 -7.02 -11.97 -1.12
N VAL A 10 -7.80 -12.25 -2.17
CA VAL A 10 -9.16 -12.79 -2.06
C VAL A 10 -9.26 -14.21 -2.61
N VAL A 11 -8.78 -14.46 -3.82
CA VAL A 11 -8.94 -15.77 -4.47
C VAL A 11 -8.04 -16.81 -3.79
N GLU A 12 -6.77 -16.46 -3.60
CA GLU A 12 -5.77 -17.30 -2.93
C GLU A 12 -5.85 -17.16 -1.40
N GLY A 13 -6.43 -16.05 -0.92
CA GLY A 13 -6.65 -15.79 0.49
C GLY A 13 -7.71 -16.69 1.16
N GLY A 14 -8.55 -17.39 0.40
CA GLY A 14 -9.48 -18.39 0.92
C GLY A 14 -10.38 -17.88 2.07
N ASP A 15 -10.41 -18.63 3.18
CA ASP A 15 -11.25 -18.34 4.35
C ASP A 15 -10.62 -17.36 5.35
N ARG A 16 -9.56 -16.63 4.98
CA ARG A 16 -9.03 -15.57 5.85
C ARG A 16 -10.06 -14.45 6.03
N ASP A 17 -10.03 -13.82 7.19
CA ASP A 17 -11.02 -12.79 7.54
C ASP A 17 -10.88 -11.51 6.70
N ASP A 18 -9.64 -11.14 6.39
CA ASP A 18 -9.29 -10.04 5.49
C ASP A 18 -9.81 -10.28 4.06
N ALA A 19 -9.63 -11.48 3.51
CA ALA A 19 -10.14 -11.87 2.19
C ALA A 19 -11.66 -11.66 2.10
N ARG A 20 -12.41 -12.10 3.13
CA ARG A 20 -13.86 -11.89 3.21
C ARG A 20 -14.25 -10.41 3.32
N LYS A 21 -13.49 -9.62 4.07
CA LYS A 21 -13.72 -8.17 4.21
C LYS A 21 -13.48 -7.45 2.89
N ILE A 22 -12.39 -7.75 2.19
CA ILE A 22 -12.06 -7.19 0.88
C ILE A 22 -13.15 -7.57 -0.14
N ALA A 23 -13.54 -8.85 -0.20
CA ALA A 23 -14.58 -9.32 -1.12
C ALA A 23 -15.94 -8.63 -0.93
N LYS A 24 -16.28 -8.23 0.31
CA LYS A 24 -17.53 -7.55 0.65
C LYS A 24 -17.45 -6.02 0.56
N ALA A 25 -16.26 -5.45 0.39
CA ALA A 25 -16.04 -4.02 0.40
C ALA A 25 -16.56 -3.37 -0.89
N LYS A 26 -17.73 -2.73 -0.82
CA LYS A 26 -18.35 -2.05 -1.97
C LYS A 26 -17.54 -0.88 -2.54
N TRP A 27 -16.61 -0.33 -1.75
CA TRP A 27 -15.76 0.79 -2.16
C TRP A 27 -14.51 0.33 -2.92
N ILE A 28 -14.16 -0.96 -2.89
CA ILE A 28 -13.05 -1.51 -3.64
C ILE A 28 -13.56 -1.92 -5.02
N ARG A 29 -13.04 -1.28 -6.07
CA ARG A 29 -13.28 -1.67 -7.45
C ARG A 29 -12.06 -2.43 -7.97
N VAL A 30 -12.28 -3.64 -8.48
CA VAL A 30 -11.25 -4.41 -9.19
C VAL A 30 -11.25 -3.97 -10.64
N LEU A 31 -10.07 -3.60 -11.15
CA LEU A 31 -9.90 -3.11 -12.51
C LEU A 31 -8.74 -3.87 -13.16
N LYS A 32 -8.91 -4.18 -14.43
CA LYS A 32 -7.90 -4.79 -15.28
C LYS A 32 -7.06 -3.71 -15.97
N ILE A 33 -5.75 -3.90 -15.99
CA ILE A 33 -4.84 -3.02 -16.74
C ILE A 33 -4.96 -3.20 -18.25
N ARG A 34 -4.54 -2.20 -19.01
CA ARG A 34 -4.47 -2.22 -20.47
C ARG A 34 -3.03 -2.36 -20.97
N ASP A 35 -2.06 -1.75 -20.30
CA ASP A 35 -0.65 -1.75 -20.71
C ASP A 35 0.14 -2.95 -20.14
N GLU A 36 -0.11 -4.12 -20.73
CA GLU A 36 0.60 -5.36 -20.44
C GLU A 36 2.11 -5.30 -20.77
N LYS A 37 2.55 -4.37 -21.64
CA LYS A 37 3.98 -4.22 -21.97
C LYS A 37 4.69 -3.52 -20.81
N LEU A 38 4.11 -2.46 -20.28
CA LEU A 38 4.64 -1.75 -19.13
C LEU A 38 4.66 -2.64 -17.89
N LYS A 39 3.59 -3.43 -17.66
CA LYS A 39 3.58 -4.44 -16.59
C LYS A 39 4.79 -5.37 -16.69
N ARG A 40 5.04 -5.97 -17.87
CA ARG A 40 6.21 -6.86 -18.07
C ARG A 40 7.55 -6.17 -17.84
N ALA A 41 7.67 -4.89 -18.16
CA ALA A 41 8.89 -4.13 -17.90
C ALA A 41 9.11 -3.92 -16.40
N PHE A 42 8.07 -3.55 -15.65
CA PHE A 42 8.15 -3.40 -14.19
C PHE A 42 8.40 -4.72 -13.46
N MET A 43 7.87 -5.83 -13.96
CA MET A 43 8.11 -7.17 -13.40
C MET A 43 9.58 -7.64 -13.48
N MET A 44 10.48 -6.89 -14.15
CA MET A 44 11.92 -7.16 -14.07
C MET A 44 12.52 -6.87 -12.68
N GLY A 45 11.84 -6.07 -11.86
CA GLY A 45 12.29 -5.72 -10.51
C GLY A 45 11.20 -5.64 -9.45
N LEU A 46 9.93 -5.76 -9.83
CA LEU A 46 8.78 -5.75 -8.92
C LEU A 46 8.01 -7.07 -9.02
N ASP A 47 7.26 -7.42 -7.98
CA ASP A 47 6.26 -8.50 -8.09
C ASP A 47 5.08 -8.09 -8.98
N GLU A 48 4.25 -9.07 -9.32
CA GLU A 48 3.12 -8.88 -10.24
C GLU A 48 2.08 -7.88 -9.70
N GLY A 49 1.79 -7.93 -8.40
CA GLY A 49 0.78 -7.07 -7.76
C GLY A 49 1.22 -5.61 -7.75
N GLU A 50 2.47 -5.35 -7.36
CA GLU A 50 3.08 -4.02 -7.34
C GLU A 50 3.20 -3.44 -8.77
N ALA A 51 3.67 -4.25 -9.73
CA ALA A 51 3.75 -3.83 -11.12
C ALA A 51 2.38 -3.44 -11.69
N GLU A 52 1.36 -4.26 -11.45
CA GLU A 52 0.00 -4.00 -11.93
C GLU A 52 -0.65 -2.80 -11.22
N ALA A 53 -0.37 -2.60 -9.92
CA ALA A 53 -0.84 -1.45 -9.17
C ALA A 53 -0.31 -0.14 -9.75
N ILE A 54 0.98 -0.07 -10.08
CA ILE A 54 1.60 1.13 -10.68
C ILE A 54 1.03 1.38 -12.07
N VAL A 55 0.93 0.36 -12.93
CA VAL A 55 0.34 0.51 -14.27
C VAL A 55 -1.09 1.01 -14.19
N LEU A 56 -1.91 0.41 -13.32
CA LEU A 56 -3.30 0.82 -13.14
C LEU A 56 -3.40 2.27 -12.65
N ALA A 57 -2.55 2.68 -11.71
CA ALA A 57 -2.56 4.05 -11.21
C ALA A 57 -2.21 5.07 -12.29
N LEU A 58 -1.28 4.75 -13.20
CA LEU A 58 -0.95 5.62 -14.34
C LEU A 58 -2.11 5.70 -15.33
N GLU A 59 -2.71 4.56 -15.64
CA GLU A 59 -3.84 4.46 -16.56
C GLU A 59 -5.08 5.24 -16.08
N GLU A 60 -5.34 5.21 -14.78
CA GLU A 60 -6.48 5.89 -14.17
C GLU A 60 -6.15 7.32 -13.71
N SER A 61 -4.91 7.79 -13.96
CA SER A 61 -4.43 9.11 -13.49
C SER A 61 -4.69 9.31 -11.99
N ALA A 62 -4.38 8.29 -11.19
CA ALA A 62 -4.69 8.28 -9.77
C ALA A 62 -3.94 9.39 -9.02
N ASP A 63 -4.66 10.09 -8.12
CA ASP A 63 -4.06 11.13 -7.28
C ASP A 63 -3.05 10.57 -6.27
N LEU A 64 -3.23 9.32 -5.86
CA LEU A 64 -2.47 8.65 -4.80
C LEU A 64 -2.45 7.13 -5.02
N ILE A 65 -1.29 6.51 -4.84
CA ILE A 65 -1.12 5.06 -4.82
C ILE A 65 -0.64 4.59 -3.44
N LEU A 66 -1.15 3.43 -3.00
CA LEU A 66 -0.72 2.76 -1.76
C LEU A 66 0.25 1.64 -2.11
N LEU A 67 1.51 1.75 -1.66
CA LEU A 67 2.57 0.76 -1.87
C LEU A 67 3.42 0.66 -0.59
N ASP A 68 3.74 -0.57 -0.17
CA ASP A 68 4.61 -0.78 0.99
C ASP A 68 6.03 -1.21 0.66
N ASP A 69 6.26 -1.74 -0.54
CA ASP A 69 7.59 -2.11 -1.02
C ASP A 69 8.46 -0.88 -1.40
N TYR A 70 9.75 -0.94 -1.06
CA TYR A 70 10.69 0.16 -1.31
C TYR A 70 10.96 0.38 -2.80
N GLU A 71 11.16 -0.69 -3.56
CA GLU A 71 11.44 -0.62 -5.00
C GLU A 71 10.18 -0.14 -5.75
N ALA A 72 9.00 -0.65 -5.39
CA ALA A 72 7.73 -0.22 -5.97
C ALA A 72 7.47 1.28 -5.75
N ARG A 73 7.69 1.77 -4.51
CA ARG A 73 7.61 3.21 -4.19
C ARG A 73 8.58 4.04 -5.04
N ARG A 74 9.80 3.55 -5.25
CA ARG A 74 10.81 4.26 -6.06
C ARG A 74 10.38 4.34 -7.53
N VAL A 75 9.91 3.24 -8.11
CA VAL A 75 9.39 3.21 -9.48
C VAL A 75 8.20 4.15 -9.62
N ALA A 76 7.17 4.02 -8.78
CA ALA A 76 5.98 4.88 -8.83
C ALA A 76 6.33 6.37 -8.79
N ARG A 77 7.25 6.78 -7.90
CA ARG A 77 7.72 8.17 -7.82
C ARG A 77 8.45 8.65 -9.07
N SER A 78 9.21 7.79 -9.74
CA SER A 78 9.88 8.15 -11.02
C SER A 78 8.90 8.43 -12.15
N PHE A 79 7.67 7.91 -12.05
CA PHE A 79 6.56 8.23 -12.96
C PHE A 79 5.68 9.38 -12.46
N GLY A 80 6.07 10.08 -11.38
CA GLY A 80 5.35 11.23 -10.86
C GLY A 80 4.11 10.90 -10.03
N LEU A 81 3.90 9.64 -9.65
CA LEU A 81 2.80 9.28 -8.76
C LEU A 81 3.08 9.73 -7.33
N SER A 82 2.04 10.26 -6.66
CA SER A 82 2.06 10.43 -5.22
C SER A 82 1.91 9.08 -4.54
N VAL A 83 2.78 8.76 -3.59
CA VAL A 83 2.80 7.44 -2.94
C VAL A 83 2.59 7.58 -1.43
N THR A 84 1.71 6.75 -0.88
CA THR A 84 1.61 6.47 0.56
C THR A 84 1.87 4.99 0.82
N GLY A 85 2.19 4.65 2.07
CA GLY A 85 2.22 3.26 2.57
C GLY A 85 1.26 3.08 3.74
N THR A 86 1.22 1.89 4.33
CA THR A 86 0.40 1.58 5.52
C THR A 86 0.69 2.54 6.67
N VAL A 87 1.97 2.87 6.90
CA VAL A 87 2.37 3.81 7.95
C VAL A 87 1.85 5.23 7.67
N GLY A 88 1.78 5.65 6.41
CA GLY A 88 1.18 6.94 6.03
C GLY A 88 -0.32 7.00 6.34
N ILE A 89 -1.02 5.86 6.25
CA ILE A 89 -2.43 5.75 6.67
C ILE A 89 -2.55 5.93 8.19
N LEU A 90 -1.68 5.30 8.98
CA LEU A 90 -1.68 5.46 10.44
C LEU A 90 -1.41 6.91 10.87
N VAL A 91 -0.42 7.56 10.26
CA VAL A 91 -0.12 8.99 10.50
C VAL A 91 -1.34 9.87 10.19
N ARG A 92 -2.01 9.60 9.06
CA ARG A 92 -3.24 10.32 8.71
C ARG A 92 -4.35 10.07 9.73
N ALA A 93 -4.53 8.83 10.18
CA ALA A 93 -5.54 8.48 11.18
C ALA A 93 -5.30 9.19 12.52
N LYS A 94 -4.02 9.31 12.95
CA LYS A 94 -3.63 10.11 14.12
C LYS A 94 -4.01 11.59 13.96
N ARG A 95 -3.68 12.19 12.81
CA ARG A 95 -4.03 13.59 12.51
C ARG A 95 -5.53 13.85 12.48
N GLU A 96 -6.31 12.85 12.08
CA GLU A 96 -7.78 12.88 12.06
C GLU A 96 -8.41 12.50 13.41
N GLY A 97 -7.62 12.22 14.46
CA GLY A 97 -8.12 11.84 15.79
C GLY A 97 -8.74 10.44 15.87
N LYS A 98 -8.48 9.58 14.88
CA LYS A 98 -8.96 8.18 14.84
C LYS A 98 -8.05 7.21 15.56
N VAL A 99 -6.79 7.58 15.73
CA VAL A 99 -5.77 6.85 16.49
C VAL A 99 -5.30 7.75 17.62
N GLU A 100 -5.38 7.27 18.86
CA GLU A 100 -4.98 8.04 20.04
C GLU A 100 -3.48 8.04 20.24
N CYS A 101 -2.81 6.90 20.04
CA CYS A 101 -1.36 6.71 20.18
C CYS A 101 -0.82 6.08 18.89
N LEU A 102 -0.04 6.83 18.12
CA LEU A 102 0.52 6.36 16.85
C LEU A 102 1.63 5.34 17.10
N GLU A 103 2.47 5.57 18.11
CA GLU A 103 3.51 4.63 18.56
C GLU A 103 2.94 3.23 18.79
N ASP A 104 1.87 3.10 19.58
CA ASP A 104 1.23 1.81 19.88
C ASP A 104 0.77 1.08 18.60
N GLU A 105 0.21 1.80 17.63
CA GLU A 105 -0.26 1.21 16.37
C GLU A 105 0.89 0.80 15.46
N ILE A 106 1.99 1.57 15.42
CA ILE A 106 3.20 1.20 14.68
C ILE A 106 3.84 -0.04 15.32
N GLU A 107 3.92 -0.11 16.65
CA GLU A 107 4.44 -1.30 17.32
C GLU A 107 3.59 -2.55 17.05
N LYS A 108 2.26 -2.41 17.07
CA LYS A 108 1.34 -3.50 16.70
C LYS A 108 1.59 -3.97 15.27
N LEU A 109 1.76 -3.02 14.33
CA LEU A 109 2.07 -3.32 12.94
C LEU A 109 3.43 -4.04 12.81
N MET A 110 4.47 -3.60 13.52
CA MET A 110 5.77 -4.27 13.49
C MET A 110 5.71 -5.70 14.06
N LYS A 111 4.84 -5.95 15.05
CA LYS A 111 4.60 -7.30 15.59
C LYS A 111 3.97 -8.26 14.57
N THR A 112 3.40 -7.78 13.47
CA THR A 112 2.92 -8.64 12.36
C THR A 112 4.01 -8.99 11.35
N GLY A 113 5.26 -8.57 11.58
CA GLY A 113 6.38 -8.77 10.65
C GLY A 113 6.59 -7.59 9.68
N PHE A 114 5.85 -6.49 9.83
CA PHE A 114 6.10 -5.28 9.06
C PHE A 114 7.45 -4.67 9.44
N TRP A 115 8.33 -4.46 8.47
CA TRP A 115 9.63 -3.88 8.72
C TRP A 115 9.62 -2.37 8.58
N LEU A 116 10.06 -1.68 9.64
CA LEU A 116 10.28 -0.25 9.64
C LEU A 116 11.67 0.03 10.18
N ASN A 117 12.49 0.75 9.43
CA ASN A 117 13.81 1.13 9.91
C ASN A 117 13.69 2.16 11.04
N ARG A 118 14.69 2.14 11.93
CA ARG A 118 14.71 2.99 13.13
C ARG A 118 14.63 4.49 12.82
N GLU A 119 15.34 4.93 11.78
CA GLU A 119 15.35 6.34 11.40
C GLU A 119 13.97 6.84 10.96
N LEU A 120 13.25 6.02 10.17
CA LEU A 120 11.90 6.32 9.72
C LEU A 120 10.92 6.27 10.89
N TYR A 121 11.04 5.28 11.78
CA TYR A 121 10.26 5.20 13.02
C TYR A 121 10.38 6.48 13.85
N GLU A 122 11.61 6.87 14.20
CA GLU A 122 11.89 8.05 15.02
C GLU A 122 11.38 9.34 14.34
N ARG A 123 11.57 9.46 13.03
CA ARG A 123 11.08 10.60 12.25
C ARG A 123 9.55 10.73 12.30
N ILE A 124 8.83 9.62 12.14
CA ILE A 124 7.37 9.61 12.15
C ILE A 124 6.80 10.05 13.50
N LEU A 125 7.38 9.57 14.60
CA LEU A 125 6.93 9.94 15.95
C LEU A 125 7.19 11.43 16.25
N ALA A 126 8.36 11.94 15.84
CA ALA A 126 8.70 13.35 15.99
C ALA A 126 7.72 14.25 15.21
N GLU A 127 7.42 13.91 13.96
CA GLU A 127 6.46 14.65 13.13
C GLU A 127 5.01 14.57 13.66
N SER A 128 4.71 13.55 14.45
CA SER A 128 3.37 13.32 15.03
C SER A 128 3.21 13.89 16.44
N ARG A 129 4.23 14.60 16.96
CA ARG A 129 4.28 15.18 18.32
C ARG A 129 4.19 14.12 19.43
N GLU A 130 4.74 12.93 19.19
CA GLU A 130 4.83 11.85 20.18
C GLU A 130 6.25 11.68 20.77
N LEU A 131 7.16 12.62 20.48
CA LEU A 131 8.51 12.73 21.06
C LEU A 131 8.76 14.14 21.63
#